data_AF-A0A4Y8UMR6-F1
#
_entry.id   AF-A0A4Y8UMR6-F1
#
_cell.length_a   1.000
_cell.length_b   1.000
_cell.length_c   1.000
_cell.angle_alpha   90.00
_cell.angle_beta   90.00
_cell.angle_gamma   90.00
#
_symmetry.space_group_name_H-M   'P 1'
#
loop_
_entity.id
_entity.type
_entity.pdbx_description
1 polymer ?
#
loop_
_entity_poly.entity_id
_entity_poly.type
_entity_poly.pdbx_seq_one_letter_code
_entity_poly.pdbx_strand_id
1 'polypeptide(L)' 'MDKDTVDFATYCIGNLSRRLGLNARDVYERLKTSGILNGYIVSSYDVLHTFGKEYLMEDLTDYMREKGVLN' A
#
# COMPACT_ATOMS: atom_id res chain seq x y z
N MET A 1 7.21 1.40 -14.60
CA MET A 1 7.49 2.01 -13.29
C MET A 1 8.93 2.42 -13.28
N ASP A 2 9.20 3.68 -12.97
CA ASP A 2 10.53 4.12 -12.58
C ASP A 2 10.93 3.52 -11.22
N LYS A 3 12.19 3.75 -10.85
CA LYS A 3 12.77 3.24 -9.61
C LYS A 3 12.04 3.79 -8.38
N ASP A 4 11.67 5.07 -8.38
CA ASP A 4 11.08 5.72 -7.21
C ASP A 4 9.70 5.14 -6.87
N THR A 5 8.92 4.81 -7.91
CA THR A 5 7.63 4.13 -7.77
C THR A 5 7.78 2.71 -7.23
N VAL A 6 8.82 1.98 -7.65
CA VAL A 6 9.12 0.63 -7.12
C VAL A 6 9.54 0.72 -5.65
N ASP A 7 10.41 1.67 -5.32
CA ASP A 7 10.89 1.89 -3.95
C ASP A 7 9.72 2.30 -3.03
N PHE A 8 8.82 3.15 -3.52
CA PHE A 8 7.61 3.56 -2.81
C PHE A 8 6.62 2.40 -2.60
N ALA A 9 6.33 1.62 -3.65
CA ALA A 9 5.47 0.45 -3.52
C ALA A 9 6.03 -0.55 -2.49
N THR A 10 7.34 -0.80 -2.53
CA THR A 10 8.03 -1.68 -1.59
C THR A 10 7.98 -1.12 -0.17
N TYR A 11 8.12 0.20 -0.01
CA TYR A 11 7.95 0.90 1.25
C TYR A 11 6.54 0.72 1.84
N CYS A 12 5.49 0.91 1.03
CA CYS A 12 4.10 0.72 1.45
C CYS A 12 3.85 -0.72 1.91
N ILE A 13 4.27 -1.71 1.13
CA ILE A 13 4.11 -3.14 1.46
C ILE A 13 4.80 -3.47 2.79
N GLY A 14 6.04 -3.01 2.98
CA GLY A 14 6.80 -3.29 4.20
C GLY A 14 6.22 -2.64 5.45
N ASN A 15 5.68 -1.41 5.35
CA ASN A 15 5.07 -0.75 6.50
C ASN A 15 3.66 -1.30 6.80
N LEU A 16 2.86 -1.62 5.79
CA LEU A 16 1.58 -2.32 5.97
C LEU A 16 1.77 -3.69 6.62
N SER A 17 2.81 -4.44 6.20
CA SER A 17 3.18 -5.71 6.84
C SER A 17 3.38 -5.56 8.35
N ARG A 18 4.17 -4.56 8.76
CA ARG A 18 4.39 -4.27 10.20
C ARG A 18 3.11 -3.83 10.91
N ARG A 19 2.32 -2.95 10.29
CA ARG A 19 1.08 -2.40 10.89
C ARG A 19 0.01 -3.46 11.06
N LEU A 20 -0.12 -4.39 10.11
CA LEU A 20 -1.15 -5.43 10.09
C LEU A 20 -0.70 -6.73 10.78
N GLY A 21 0.58 -6.86 11.16
CA GLY A 21 1.13 -8.13 11.67
C GLY A 21 1.13 -9.26 10.64
N LEU A 22 1.05 -8.91 9.34
CA LEU A 22 1.07 -9.85 8.22
C LEU A 22 2.46 -9.91 7.61
N ASN A 23 2.83 -11.03 6.99
CA ASN A 23 4.06 -11.06 6.21
C ASN A 23 3.92 -10.21 4.93
N ALA A 24 5.04 -9.68 4.44
CA ALA A 24 5.05 -8.78 3.27
C ALA A 24 4.51 -9.44 1.99
N ARG A 25 4.66 -10.76 1.84
CA ARG A 25 4.13 -11.51 0.70
C ARG A 25 2.61 -11.50 0.69
N ASP A 26 1.96 -11.74 1.83
CA ASP A 26 0.51 -11.74 1.95
C ASP A 26 -0.06 -10.34 1.69
N VAL A 27 0.62 -9.30 2.18
CA VAL A 27 0.25 -7.91 1.89
C VAL A 27 0.37 -7.63 0.40
N TYR A 28 1.49 -8.00 -0.24
CA TYR A 28 1.68 -7.82 -1.67
C TYR A 28 0.58 -8.53 -2.49
N GLU A 29 0.28 -9.81 -2.20
CA GLU A 29 -0.73 -10.56 -2.93
C GLU A 29 -2.13 -9.98 -2.75
N ARG A 30 -2.47 -9.52 -1.54
CA ARG A 30 -3.74 -8.81 -1.26
C ARG A 30 -3.86 -7.52 -2.05
N LEU A 31 -2.82 -6.67 -2.05
CA LEU A 31 -2.81 -5.40 -2.78
C LEU A 31 -2.84 -5.61 -4.29
N LYS A 32 -2.12 -6.63 -4.79
CA LYS A 32 -2.10 -6.98 -6.22
C LYS A 32 -3.44 -7.50 -6.69
N THR A 33 -4.02 -8.48 -6.00
CA THR A 33 -5.26 -9.16 -6.40
C THR A 33 -6.47 -8.23 -6.31
N SER A 34 -6.49 -7.32 -5.32
CA SER A 34 -7.53 -6.29 -5.20
C SER A 34 -7.38 -5.13 -6.18
N GLY A 35 -6.26 -5.04 -6.91
CA GLY A 35 -5.94 -3.93 -7.79
C GLY A 35 -5.45 -2.67 -7.06
N ILE A 36 -5.41 -2.64 -5.72
CA ILE A 36 -4.94 -1.48 -4.93
C ILE A 36 -3.49 -1.13 -5.28
N LEU A 37 -2.64 -2.12 -5.52
CA LEU A 37 -1.23 -1.86 -5.84
C LEU A 37 -1.11 -0.98 -7.09
N ASN A 38 -1.74 -1.37 -8.20
CA ASN A 38 -1.58 -0.66 -9.47
C ASN A 38 -2.57 0.51 -9.62
N GLY A 39 -3.80 0.35 -9.14
CA GLY A 39 -4.88 1.33 -9.30
C GLY A 39 -5.01 2.35 -8.18
N TYR A 40 -4.17 2.28 -7.14
CA TYR A 40 -4.11 3.30 -6.10
C TYR A 40 -2.67 3.67 -5.73
N ILE A 41 -1.86 2.71 -5.26
CA ILE A 41 -0.50 3.02 -4.77
C ILE A 41 0.40 3.55 -5.89
N VAL A 42 0.45 2.83 -7.01
CA VAL A 42 1.29 3.21 -8.18
C VAL A 42 0.68 4.38 -8.93
N SER A 43 -0.63 4.36 -9.20
CA SER A 43 -1.31 5.42 -9.97
C SER A 43 -1.34 6.77 -9.25
N SER A 44 -1.32 6.77 -7.92
CA SER A 44 -1.41 7.98 -7.10
C SER A 44 -0.07 8.35 -6.46
N TYR A 45 1.05 7.82 -6.99
CA TYR A 45 2.40 8.05 -6.46
C TYR A 45 2.65 9.53 -6.18
N ASP A 46 2.43 10.42 -7.17
CA ASP A 46 2.69 11.86 -7.09
C ASP A 46 2.05 12.55 -5.88
N VAL A 47 0.93 12.02 -5.39
CA VAL A 47 0.24 12.53 -4.21
C VAL A 47 0.69 11.78 -2.96
N LEU A 48 0.62 10.45 -2.98
CA LEU A 48 0.84 9.61 -1.80
C LEU A 48 2.27 9.69 -1.25
N HIS A 49 3.29 9.88 -2.12
CA HIS A 49 4.68 9.97 -1.68
C HIS A 49 4.98 11.26 -0.89
N THR A 50 4.09 12.24 -0.92
CA THR A 50 4.21 13.49 -0.16
C THR A 50 3.66 13.37 1.27
N PHE A 51 2.92 12.30 1.57
CA PHE A 51 2.25 12.13 2.85
C PHE A 51 3.21 11.70 3.95
N GLY A 52 2.92 12.16 5.17
CA GLY A 52 3.58 11.64 6.37
C GLY A 52 3.27 10.15 6.55
N LYS A 53 4.27 9.39 7.02
CA LYS A 53 4.18 7.93 7.16
C LYS A 53 2.90 7.48 7.87
N GLU A 54 2.58 8.05 9.03
CA GLU A 54 1.48 7.55 9.87
C GLU A 54 0.12 7.73 9.17
N TYR A 55 -0.07 8.89 8.55
CA TYR A 55 -1.27 9.20 7.76
C TYR A 55 -1.37 8.31 6.52
N LEU A 56 -0.28 8.13 5.77
CA LEU A 56 -0.25 7.23 4.61
C LEU A 56 -0.62 5.80 4.99
N MET A 57 -0.12 5.32 6.15
CA MET A 57 -0.44 3.96 6.60
C MET A 57 -1.88 3.82 7.06
N GLU A 58 -2.46 4.86 7.67
CA GLU A 58 -3.88 4.90 8.02
C GLU A 58 -4.76 4.88 6.76
N ASP A 59 -4.51 5.80 5.81
CA ASP A 59 -5.20 5.88 4.52
C ASP A 59 -5.19 4.54 3.77
N LEU A 60 -4.02 3.93 3.60
CA LEU A 60 -3.91 2.64 2.92
C LEU A 60 -4.64 1.52 3.66
N THR A 61 -4.60 1.53 5.00
CA THR A 61 -5.30 0.51 5.79
C THR A 61 -6.81 0.66 5.66
N ASP A 62 -7.32 1.89 5.71
CA ASP A 62 -8.74 2.18 5.56
C ASP A 62 -9.24 1.87 4.15
N TYR A 63 -8.48 2.27 3.12
CA TYR A 63 -8.80 1.92 1.75
C TYR A 63 -8.83 0.40 1.51
N MET A 64 -7.91 -0.35 2.13
CA MET A 64 -7.96 -1.82 2.10
C MET A 64 -9.23 -2.39 2.77
N ARG A 65 -9.72 -1.78 3.85
CA ARG A 65 -10.99 -2.18 4.49
C ARG A 65 -12.20 -1.84 3.61
N GLU A 66 -12.25 -0.63 3.04
CA GLU A 66 -13.31 -0.20 2.12
C GLU A 66 -13.44 -1.13 0.90
N LYS A 67 -12.30 -1.67 0.43
CA LYS A 67 -12.25 -2.65 -0.67
C LYS A 67 -12.50 -4.09 -0.23
N GLY A 68 -12.79 -4.35 1.05
CA GLY A 68 -13.03 -5.70 1.57
C GLY A 68 -11.80 -6.61 1.56
N VAL A 69 -10.60 -6.03 1.54
CA VAL A 69 -9.32 -6.76 1.52
C VAL A 69 -8.89 -7.16 2.93
N LEU A 70 -9.26 -6.35 3.91
CA LEU A 70 -9.07 -6.58 5.34
C LEU A 70 -10.42 -6.78 6.01
N ASN A 71 -10.49 -7.77 6.90
CA ASN A 71 -11.64 -8.06 7.75
C ASN A 71 -11.46 -7.42 9.12
#